data_AF-A0AAP2E5I6-F1
#
_entry.id   AF-A0AAP2E5I6-F1
#
_cell.length_a   1.000
_cell.length_b   1.000
_cell.length_c   1.000
_cell.angle_alpha   90.00
_cell.angle_beta   90.00
_cell.angle_gamma   90.00
#
_symmetry.space_group_name_H-M   'P 1'
#
loop_
_entity.id
_entity.type
_entity.pdbx_description
1 polymer ?
#
loop_
_entity_poly.entity_id
_entity_poly.type
_entity_poly.pdbx_seq_one_letter_code
_entity_poly.pdbx_strand_id
1 'polypeptide(L)'
;FRLYWDRPTFRQYKRLLIIIPVAAFAVGFLVHFYSAGLFWRILAYIAVYHFVRQQYGFMRLYSRQEQSSRLGRLIEAIAIYNATLYPLVYWHIHLTDSLSWFVAGDFIPLPLAAAGPYLWYLFFAILLTYTVREITVSIRHRFFNIPKNLIVYGTYCSWYAGIVWFEGDLIFTLLNVVAHGIPYMGLIWIHGEKKAAGSFSFSWKGVAIFAGVLLLLAYLEETVWDVFVWKDHAVVFPFLIEAAPLEDPLVLSLIVPLLVLPQVTHYVLDGFIWRFSKDRHARV
;
A
#
# COMPACT_ATOMS: atom_id res chain seq x y z
N PHE A 1 5.14 2.90 -13.45
CA PHE A 1 4.99 1.44 -13.56
C PHE A 1 5.92 0.84 -14.60
N ARG A 2 6.87 -0.03 -14.21
CA ARG A 2 7.87 -0.64 -15.12
C ARG A 2 7.29 -1.39 -16.33
N LEU A 3 6.09 -1.97 -16.16
CA LEU A 3 5.48 -2.86 -17.14
C LEU A 3 5.05 -2.15 -18.44
N TYR A 4 4.78 -0.83 -18.38
CA TYR A 4 4.39 -0.06 -19.56
C TYR A 4 5.58 0.39 -20.41
N TRP A 5 6.73 0.62 -19.78
CA TRP A 5 7.92 1.17 -20.46
C TRP A 5 8.88 0.09 -20.97
N ASP A 6 8.74 -1.15 -20.48
CA ASP A 6 9.53 -2.28 -20.93
C ASP A 6 8.85 -3.02 -22.08
N ARG A 7 9.30 -2.82 -23.33
CA ARG A 7 8.64 -3.36 -24.53
C ARG A 7 8.39 -4.88 -24.49
N PRO A 8 9.37 -5.74 -24.15
CA PRO A 8 9.14 -7.18 -23.99
C PRO A 8 8.05 -7.51 -22.97
N THR A 9 8.13 -6.91 -21.77
CA THR A 9 7.17 -7.15 -20.69
C THR A 9 5.79 -6.62 -21.04
N PHE A 10 5.70 -5.45 -21.68
CA PHE A 10 4.43 -4.90 -22.17
C PHE A 10 3.78 -5.84 -23.18
N ARG A 11 4.53 -6.36 -24.16
CA ARG A 11 3.97 -7.30 -25.16
C ARG A 11 3.43 -8.56 -24.51
N GLN A 12 4.14 -9.09 -23.52
CA GLN A 12 3.74 -10.29 -22.80
C GLN A 12 2.46 -10.08 -21.98
N TYR A 13 2.32 -8.94 -21.30
CA TYR A 13 1.20 -8.66 -20.40
C TYR A 13 0.19 -7.65 -20.98
N LYS A 14 0.25 -7.38 -22.30
CA LYS A 14 -0.52 -6.33 -22.99
C LYS A 14 -2.00 -6.34 -22.66
N ARG A 15 -2.63 -7.52 -22.68
CA ARG A 15 -4.05 -7.67 -22.39
C ARG A 15 -4.38 -7.18 -20.98
N LEU A 16 -3.61 -7.59 -19.97
CA LEU A 16 -3.83 -7.15 -18.59
C LEU A 16 -3.59 -5.65 -18.43
N LEU A 17 -2.49 -5.14 -19.01
CA LEU A 17 -2.09 -3.72 -18.90
C LEU A 17 -3.06 -2.74 -19.58
N ILE A 18 -3.90 -3.20 -20.51
CA ILE A 18 -4.92 -2.38 -21.17
C ILE A 18 -6.30 -2.63 -20.55
N ILE A 19 -6.69 -3.89 -20.34
CA ILE A 19 -8.03 -4.22 -19.86
C ILE A 19 -8.23 -3.74 -18.42
N ILE A 20 -7.24 -3.89 -17.55
CA ILE A 20 -7.38 -3.53 -16.14
C ILE A 20 -7.68 -2.04 -15.96
N PRO A 21 -6.91 -1.09 -16.53
CA PRO A 21 -7.25 0.33 -16.44
C PRO A 21 -8.63 0.65 -17.02
N VAL A 22 -8.96 0.12 -18.20
CA VAL A 22 -10.25 0.40 -18.85
C VAL A 22 -11.42 -0.11 -18.00
N ALA A 23 -11.33 -1.34 -17.49
CA ALA A 23 -12.34 -1.92 -16.63
C ALA A 23 -12.42 -1.21 -15.28
N ALA A 24 -11.28 -0.86 -14.67
CA ALA A 24 -11.22 -0.12 -13.42
C ALA A 24 -11.89 1.26 -13.55
N PHE A 25 -11.61 1.97 -14.65
CA PHE A 25 -12.26 3.24 -14.95
C PHE A 25 -13.77 3.08 -15.15
N ALA A 26 -14.20 2.13 -15.99
CA ALA A 26 -15.63 1.92 -16.27
C ALA A 26 -16.42 1.53 -15.00
N VAL A 27 -15.89 0.62 -14.19
CA VAL A 27 -16.50 0.24 -12.91
C VAL A 27 -16.47 1.41 -11.93
N GLY A 28 -15.34 2.10 -11.81
CA GLY A 28 -15.19 3.27 -10.94
C GLY A 28 -16.18 4.37 -11.28
N PHE A 29 -16.35 4.68 -12.57
CA PHE A 29 -17.36 5.62 -13.08
C PHE A 29 -18.77 5.20 -12.68
N LEU A 30 -19.17 3.94 -12.96
CA LEU A 30 -20.52 3.47 -12.65
C LEU A 30 -20.83 3.50 -11.15
N VAL A 31 -19.87 3.10 -10.31
CA VAL A 31 -20.02 3.11 -8.86
C VAL A 31 -20.07 4.53 -8.32
N HIS A 32 -19.18 5.43 -8.77
CA HIS A 32 -19.16 6.82 -8.32
C HIS A 32 -20.44 7.56 -8.75
N PHE A 33 -20.89 7.33 -9.98
CA PHE A 33 -22.14 7.89 -10.50
C PHE A 33 -23.36 7.44 -9.68
N TYR A 34 -23.37 6.18 -9.23
CA TYR A 34 -24.42 5.68 -8.34
C TYR A 34 -24.32 6.25 -6.92
N SER A 35 -23.11 6.28 -6.35
CA SER A 35 -22.84 6.80 -5.02
C SER A 35 -21.34 7.05 -4.81
N ALA A 36 -20.96 8.32 -4.63
CA ALA A 36 -19.59 8.69 -4.28
C ALA A 36 -19.10 8.00 -2.98
N GLY A 37 -19.94 7.94 -1.95
CA GLY A 37 -19.59 7.26 -0.70
C GLY A 37 -19.34 5.76 -0.87
N LEU A 38 -20.14 5.07 -1.69
CA LEU A 38 -19.90 3.66 -2.02
C LEU A 38 -18.60 3.47 -2.81
N PHE A 39 -18.30 4.38 -3.74
CA PHE A 39 -17.05 4.37 -4.50
C PHE A 39 -15.83 4.44 -3.57
N TRP A 40 -15.78 5.43 -2.68
CA TRP A 40 -14.67 5.60 -1.75
C TRP A 40 -14.52 4.43 -0.79
N ARG A 41 -15.63 3.88 -0.31
CA ARG A 41 -15.62 2.66 0.53
C ARG A 41 -15.07 1.45 -0.20
N ILE A 42 -15.53 1.19 -1.43
CA ILE A 42 -15.00 0.07 -2.23
C ILE A 42 -13.51 0.26 -2.49
N LEU A 43 -13.10 1.49 -2.84
CA LEU A 43 -11.71 1.82 -3.05
C LEU A 43 -10.86 1.62 -1.78
N ALA A 44 -11.35 2.05 -0.61
CA ALA A 44 -10.72 1.83 0.69
C ALA A 44 -10.47 0.34 0.95
N TYR A 45 -11.46 -0.52 0.76
CA TYR A 45 -11.28 -1.96 0.96
C TYR A 45 -10.36 -2.63 -0.07
N ILE A 46 -10.35 -2.16 -1.33
CA ILE A 46 -9.37 -2.62 -2.33
C ILE A 46 -7.95 -2.22 -1.90
N ALA A 47 -7.77 -0.98 -1.43
CA ALA A 47 -6.49 -0.50 -0.91
C ALA A 47 -6.05 -1.32 0.31
N VAL A 48 -6.91 -1.48 1.30
CA VAL A 48 -6.66 -2.32 2.49
C VAL A 48 -6.19 -3.70 2.11
N TYR A 49 -6.91 -4.38 1.20
CA TYR A 49 -6.52 -5.71 0.72
C TYR A 49 -5.12 -5.68 0.08
N HIS A 50 -4.85 -4.70 -0.78
CA HIS A 50 -3.55 -4.55 -1.42
C HIS A 50 -2.42 -4.37 -0.39
N PHE A 51 -2.55 -3.39 0.51
CA PHE A 51 -1.55 -3.10 1.54
C PHE A 51 -1.27 -4.30 2.45
N VAL A 52 -2.32 -4.99 2.93
CA VAL A 52 -2.20 -6.22 3.73
C VAL A 52 -1.41 -7.30 2.98
N ARG A 53 -1.78 -7.56 1.71
CA ARG A 53 -1.13 -8.60 0.89
C ARG A 53 0.31 -8.28 0.56
N GLN A 54 0.65 -7.01 0.45
CA GLN A 54 1.97 -6.57 0.08
C GLN A 54 2.97 -6.72 1.22
N GLN A 55 2.58 -6.46 2.47
CA GLN A 55 3.41 -6.74 3.65
C GLN A 55 3.78 -8.23 3.73
N TYR A 56 2.81 -9.11 3.47
CA TYR A 56 3.08 -10.54 3.33
C TYR A 56 4.04 -10.83 2.16
N GLY A 57 3.85 -10.20 1.00
CA GLY A 57 4.72 -10.34 -0.16
C GLY A 57 6.18 -9.99 0.13
N PHE A 58 6.44 -8.86 0.78
CA PHE A 58 7.79 -8.45 1.19
C PHE A 58 8.39 -9.40 2.20
N MET A 59 7.66 -9.78 3.24
CA MET A 59 8.14 -10.76 4.22
C MET A 59 8.56 -12.07 3.53
N ARG A 60 7.76 -12.58 2.58
CA ARG A 60 8.10 -13.79 1.81
C ARG A 60 9.28 -13.60 0.87
N LEU A 61 9.46 -12.41 0.30
CA LEU A 61 10.62 -12.08 -0.52
C LEU A 61 11.92 -12.14 0.30
N TYR A 62 11.91 -11.53 1.49
CA TYR A 62 13.07 -11.49 2.38
C TYR A 62 13.31 -12.81 3.13
N SER A 63 12.30 -13.67 3.29
CA SER A 63 12.47 -15.02 3.87
C SER A 63 12.69 -16.12 2.84
N ARG A 64 12.79 -15.81 1.54
CA ARG A 64 12.86 -16.83 0.46
C ARG A 64 14.06 -17.77 0.54
N GLN A 65 15.16 -17.31 1.13
CA GLN A 65 16.40 -18.09 1.32
C GLN A 65 16.49 -18.71 2.72
N GLU A 66 15.54 -18.43 3.61
CA GLU A 66 15.53 -19.03 4.93
C GLU A 66 15.04 -20.48 4.87
N GLN A 67 15.78 -21.36 5.54
CA GLN A 67 15.31 -22.70 5.84
C GLN A 67 14.32 -22.66 7.00
N SER A 68 13.03 -22.51 6.68
CA SER A 68 11.94 -22.50 7.66
C SER A 68 11.12 -23.78 7.56
N SER A 69 10.68 -24.34 8.69
CA SER A 69 9.74 -25.46 8.72
C SER A 69 8.36 -25.02 8.22
N ARG A 70 7.44 -25.97 7.94
CA ARG A 70 6.05 -25.62 7.57
C ARG A 70 5.38 -24.80 8.67
N LEU A 71 5.58 -25.20 9.93
CA LEU A 71 5.06 -24.48 11.09
C LEU A 71 5.70 -23.08 11.22
N GLY A 72 7.01 -22.95 10.99
CA GLY A 72 7.69 -21.66 11.01
C GLY A 72 7.10 -20.67 9.99
N ARG A 73 6.87 -21.13 8.76
CA ARG A 73 6.21 -20.32 7.72
C ARG A 73 4.77 -19.95 8.07
N LEU A 74 4.05 -20.83 8.77
CA LEU A 74 2.70 -20.53 9.23
C LEU A 74 2.73 -19.44 10.32
N ILE A 75 3.64 -19.53 11.29
CA ILE A 75 3.81 -18.51 12.33
C ILE A 75 4.19 -17.16 11.71
N GLU A 76 5.12 -17.13 10.76
CA GLU A 76 5.49 -15.92 10.00
C GLU A 76 4.26 -15.31 9.30
N ALA A 77 3.46 -16.13 8.61
CA ALA A 77 2.26 -15.68 7.91
C ALA A 77 1.20 -15.14 8.89
N ILE A 78 0.92 -15.87 9.97
CA ILE A 78 -0.03 -15.43 11.01
C ILE A 78 0.44 -14.11 11.62
N ALA A 79 1.74 -13.96 11.90
CA ALA A 79 2.29 -12.76 12.51
C ALA A 79 2.13 -11.53 11.60
N ILE A 80 2.44 -11.62 10.30
CA ILE A 80 2.33 -10.46 9.40
C ILE A 80 0.87 -10.10 9.08
N TYR A 81 -0.04 -11.08 9.02
CA TYR A 81 -1.47 -10.79 8.91
C TYR A 81 -2.00 -10.20 10.21
N ASN A 82 -1.60 -10.71 11.37
CA ASN A 82 -1.99 -10.14 12.67
C ASN A 82 -1.54 -8.67 12.82
N ALA A 83 -0.34 -8.34 12.35
CA ALA A 83 0.19 -6.98 12.37
C ALA A 83 -0.70 -5.96 11.65
N THR A 84 -1.46 -6.39 10.64
CA THR A 84 -2.28 -5.52 9.79
C THR A 84 -3.78 -5.66 10.06
N LEU A 85 -4.28 -6.88 10.24
CA LEU A 85 -5.69 -7.16 10.44
C LEU A 85 -6.20 -6.74 11.81
N TYR A 86 -5.41 -6.89 12.89
CA TYR A 86 -5.87 -6.47 14.21
C TYR A 86 -6.13 -4.95 14.27
N PRO A 87 -5.20 -4.06 13.84
CA PRO A 87 -5.46 -2.62 13.79
C PRO A 87 -6.69 -2.27 12.93
N LEU A 88 -6.90 -2.95 11.81
CA LEU A 88 -8.12 -2.75 11.00
C LEU A 88 -9.39 -3.14 11.75
N VAL A 89 -9.39 -4.29 12.45
CA VAL A 89 -10.54 -4.70 13.26
C VAL A 89 -10.77 -3.72 14.41
N TYR A 90 -9.70 -3.23 15.05
CA TYR A 90 -9.80 -2.18 16.06
C TYR A 90 -10.50 -0.93 15.51
N TRP A 91 -10.12 -0.47 14.31
CA TRP A 91 -10.74 0.68 13.67
C TRP A 91 -12.23 0.44 13.38
N HIS A 92 -12.61 -0.73 12.85
CA HIS A 92 -14.02 -1.04 12.63
C HIS A 92 -14.85 -1.11 13.92
N ILE A 93 -14.24 -1.48 15.06
CA ILE A 93 -14.93 -1.53 16.35
C ILE A 93 -15.11 -0.13 16.94
N HIS A 94 -14.08 0.72 16.85
CA HIS A 94 -14.05 2.00 17.56
C HIS A 94 -14.53 3.19 16.74
N LEU A 95 -14.40 3.14 15.40
CA LEU A 95 -14.67 4.22 14.43
C LEU A 95 -14.43 5.63 14.98
N THR A 96 -13.32 6.25 14.59
CA THR A 96 -13.02 7.64 14.95
C THR A 96 -13.23 8.58 13.76
N ASP A 97 -13.62 9.82 14.05
CA ASP A 97 -13.67 10.91 13.06
C ASP A 97 -12.27 11.40 12.65
N SER A 98 -11.24 11.08 13.44
CA SER A 98 -9.85 11.49 13.20
C SER A 98 -9.08 10.59 12.22
N LEU A 99 -9.72 9.51 11.74
CA LEU A 99 -9.10 8.53 10.86
C LEU A 99 -10.02 8.24 9.68
N SER A 100 -9.53 8.58 8.49
CA SER A 100 -10.14 8.26 7.20
C SER A 100 -9.09 7.60 6.32
N TRP A 101 -9.47 6.59 5.53
CA TRP A 101 -8.50 6.02 4.59
C TRP A 101 -8.38 6.91 3.35
N PHE A 102 -9.52 7.34 2.81
CA PHE A 102 -9.64 8.33 1.75
C PHE A 102 -10.56 9.48 2.14
N VAL A 103 -11.74 9.15 2.69
CA VAL A 103 -12.76 10.14 3.07
C VAL A 103 -13.46 9.72 4.34
N ALA A 104 -14.06 10.67 5.05
CA ALA A 104 -14.83 10.39 6.25
C ALA A 104 -15.94 9.35 5.98
N GLY A 105 -16.01 8.31 6.83
CA GLY A 105 -17.04 7.27 6.76
C GLY A 105 -16.82 6.21 5.68
N ASP A 106 -15.63 6.09 5.11
CA ASP A 106 -15.29 5.02 4.17
C ASP A 106 -15.29 3.61 4.81
N PHE A 107 -14.98 3.50 6.10
CA PHE A 107 -15.09 2.26 6.88
C PHE A 107 -16.48 2.04 7.51
N ILE A 108 -16.83 0.78 7.74
CA ILE A 108 -18.10 0.39 8.40
C ILE A 108 -17.88 -0.06 9.85
N PRO A 109 -18.87 0.12 10.73
CA PRO A 109 -18.78 -0.38 12.09
C PRO A 109 -18.92 -1.91 12.13
N LEU A 110 -18.17 -2.55 13.05
CA LEU A 110 -18.37 -3.94 13.43
C LEU A 110 -18.90 -4.02 14.88
N PRO A 111 -20.03 -4.71 15.12
CA PRO A 111 -20.62 -4.83 16.46
C PRO A 111 -19.85 -5.87 17.32
N LEU A 112 -18.55 -5.67 17.50
CA LEU A 112 -17.62 -6.57 18.19
C LEU A 112 -16.91 -5.91 19.37
N ALA A 113 -17.46 -4.83 19.93
CA ALA A 113 -16.87 -4.11 21.06
C ALA A 113 -16.54 -5.03 22.25
N ALA A 114 -17.43 -5.98 22.57
CA ALA A 114 -17.21 -6.96 23.63
C ALA A 114 -16.02 -7.90 23.36
N ALA A 115 -15.64 -8.11 22.10
CA ALA A 115 -14.50 -8.93 21.71
C ALA A 115 -13.16 -8.16 21.80
N GLY A 116 -13.20 -6.82 21.88
CA GLY A 116 -12.02 -5.94 21.81
C GLY A 116 -10.86 -6.36 22.71
N PRO A 117 -11.06 -6.56 24.03
CA PRO A 117 -9.99 -6.98 24.94
C PRO A 117 -9.37 -8.33 24.55
N TYR A 118 -10.19 -9.30 24.13
CA TYR A 118 -9.71 -10.64 23.73
C TYR A 118 -8.88 -10.58 22.45
N LEU A 119 -9.28 -9.75 21.48
CA LEU A 119 -8.52 -9.51 20.26
C LEU A 119 -7.18 -8.85 20.55
N TRP A 120 -7.14 -7.92 21.51
CA TRP A 120 -5.90 -7.28 21.96
C TRP A 120 -4.93 -8.30 22.59
N TYR A 121 -5.42 -9.17 23.49
CA TYR A 121 -4.58 -10.24 24.04
C TYR A 121 -4.11 -11.23 22.97
N LEU A 122 -4.98 -11.59 22.01
CA LEU A 122 -4.61 -12.45 20.90
C LEU A 122 -3.51 -11.82 20.02
N PHE A 123 -3.61 -10.52 19.75
CA PHE A 123 -2.62 -9.77 18.99
C PHE A 123 -1.22 -9.87 19.62
N PHE A 124 -1.10 -9.60 20.93
CA PHE A 124 0.17 -9.71 21.63
C PHE A 124 0.66 -11.15 21.80
N ALA A 125 -0.26 -12.11 21.97
CA ALA A 125 0.10 -13.53 22.04
C ALA A 125 0.72 -14.03 20.72
N ILE A 126 0.18 -13.62 19.57
CA ILE A 126 0.73 -13.95 18.26
C ILE A 126 2.10 -13.28 18.06
N LEU A 127 2.23 -12.00 18.40
CA LEU A 127 3.51 -11.28 18.34
C LEU A 127 4.58 -11.97 19.20
N LEU A 128 4.24 -12.30 20.45
CA LEU A 128 5.14 -13.00 21.37
C LEU A 128 5.55 -14.38 20.82
N THR A 129 4.60 -15.13 20.26
CA THR A 129 4.87 -16.44 19.63
C THR A 129 5.87 -16.30 18.48
N TYR A 130 5.69 -15.29 17.63
CA TYR A 130 6.64 -14.98 16.55
C TYR A 130 8.02 -14.60 17.09
N THR A 131 8.09 -13.71 18.08
CA THR A 131 9.35 -13.26 18.69
C THR A 131 10.12 -14.40 19.34
N VAL A 132 9.46 -15.25 20.15
CA VAL A 132 10.09 -16.42 20.77
C VAL A 132 10.63 -17.38 19.72
N ARG A 133 9.86 -17.62 18.65
CA ARG A 133 10.31 -18.44 17.51
C ARG A 133 11.54 -17.84 16.84
N GLU A 134 11.53 -16.56 16.52
CA GLU A 134 12.66 -15.89 15.87
C GLU A 134 13.93 -15.94 16.73
N ILE A 135 13.81 -15.70 18.04
CA ILE A 135 14.94 -15.83 18.97
C ILE A 135 15.48 -17.26 18.95
N THR A 136 14.60 -18.25 19.09
CA THR A 136 14.99 -19.68 19.14
C THR A 136 15.68 -20.12 17.85
N VAL A 137 15.13 -19.76 16.68
CA VAL A 137 15.72 -20.09 15.38
C VAL A 137 17.03 -19.35 15.18
N SER A 138 17.12 -18.08 15.57
CA SER A 138 18.34 -17.29 15.39
C SER A 138 19.49 -17.80 16.24
N ILE A 139 19.22 -18.22 17.48
CA ILE A 139 20.22 -18.85 18.35
C ILE A 139 20.66 -20.19 17.75
N ARG A 140 19.72 -21.05 17.33
CA ARG A 140 20.02 -22.38 16.79
C ARG A 140 20.85 -22.33 15.51
N HIS A 141 20.54 -21.40 14.61
CA HIS A 141 21.19 -21.27 13.31
C HIS A 141 22.31 -20.23 13.28
N ARG A 142 22.57 -19.53 14.39
CA ARG A 142 23.51 -18.41 14.51
C ARG A 142 23.33 -17.36 13.41
N PHE A 143 22.09 -17.12 13.02
CA PHE A 143 21.74 -16.22 11.92
C PHE A 143 20.42 -15.51 12.23
N PHE A 144 20.42 -14.18 12.18
CA PHE A 144 19.23 -13.35 12.34
C PHE A 144 18.93 -12.63 11.02
N ASN A 145 17.78 -12.92 10.42
CA ASN A 145 17.37 -12.22 9.19
C ASN A 145 16.83 -10.83 9.50
N ILE A 146 17.74 -9.85 9.46
CA ILE A 146 17.41 -8.44 9.72
C ILE A 146 16.32 -7.94 8.77
N PRO A 147 16.42 -8.06 7.42
CA PRO A 147 15.39 -7.57 6.51
C PRO A 147 13.98 -8.10 6.78
N LYS A 148 13.82 -9.42 6.98
CA LYS A 148 12.50 -10.01 7.27
C LYS A 148 11.93 -9.46 8.57
N ASN A 149 12.74 -9.42 9.63
CA ASN A 149 12.28 -8.96 10.94
C ASN A 149 11.98 -7.46 10.96
N LEU A 150 12.73 -6.64 10.22
CA LEU A 150 12.40 -5.23 10.02
C LEU A 150 11.04 -5.05 9.34
N ILE A 151 10.70 -5.88 8.34
CA ILE A 151 9.36 -5.85 7.74
C ILE A 151 8.29 -6.23 8.76
N VAL A 152 8.46 -7.32 9.50
CA VAL A 152 7.44 -7.78 10.46
C VAL A 152 7.25 -6.77 11.59
N TYR A 153 8.30 -6.45 12.35
CA TYR A 153 8.20 -5.52 13.46
C TYR A 153 7.89 -4.10 13.01
N GLY A 154 8.45 -3.66 11.87
CA GLY A 154 8.11 -2.37 11.28
C GLY A 154 6.62 -2.26 10.94
N THR A 155 6.01 -3.34 10.42
CA THR A 155 4.56 -3.40 10.16
C THR A 155 3.74 -3.34 11.45
N TYR A 156 4.13 -4.12 12.48
CA TYR A 156 3.49 -4.03 13.80
C TYR A 156 3.51 -2.61 14.35
N CYS A 157 4.69 -1.98 14.33
CA CYS A 157 4.86 -0.62 14.83
C CYS A 157 4.06 0.40 14.00
N SER A 158 4.17 0.39 12.67
CA SER A 158 3.53 1.41 11.83
C SER A 158 2.00 1.32 11.86
N TRP A 159 1.44 0.11 11.78
CA TRP A 159 -0.02 -0.07 11.79
C TRP A 159 -0.63 0.14 13.17
N TYR A 160 0.00 -0.41 14.22
CA TYR A 160 -0.50 -0.21 15.58
C TYR A 160 -0.38 1.25 16.01
N ALA A 161 0.76 1.89 15.78
CA ALA A 161 0.93 3.29 16.15
C ALA A 161 -0.04 4.19 15.39
N GLY A 162 -0.16 4.04 14.07
CA GLY A 162 -1.03 4.88 13.25
C GLY A 162 -2.52 4.73 13.58
N ILE A 163 -3.01 3.49 13.67
CA ILE A 163 -4.46 3.23 13.79
C ILE A 163 -4.92 3.11 15.25
N VAL A 164 -4.13 2.48 16.12
CA VAL A 164 -4.59 2.13 17.48
C VAL A 164 -4.08 3.11 18.53
N TRP A 165 -2.83 3.57 18.43
CA TRP A 165 -2.26 4.47 19.44
C TRP A 165 -2.64 5.93 19.14
N PHE A 166 -2.32 6.41 17.95
CA PHE A 166 -2.50 7.83 17.62
C PHE A 166 -3.86 8.14 17.00
N GLU A 167 -4.52 7.15 16.39
CA GLU A 167 -5.82 7.32 15.74
C GLU A 167 -5.84 8.49 14.73
N GLY A 168 -4.71 8.74 14.05
CA GLY A 168 -4.52 9.93 13.21
C GLY A 168 -4.21 9.60 11.76
N ASP A 169 -4.98 10.15 10.84
CA ASP A 169 -4.84 9.98 9.38
C ASP A 169 -3.43 10.31 8.84
N LEU A 170 -2.84 11.44 9.24
CA LEU A 170 -1.52 11.88 8.81
C LEU A 170 -0.44 10.94 9.35
N ILE A 171 -0.54 10.54 10.61
CA ILE A 171 0.43 9.65 11.26
C ILE A 171 0.35 8.27 10.62
N PHE A 172 -0.86 7.74 10.43
CA PHE A 172 -1.07 6.48 9.76
C PHE A 172 -0.55 6.50 8.32
N THR A 173 -0.89 7.53 7.55
CA THR A 173 -0.45 7.70 6.16
C THR A 173 1.07 7.80 6.09
N LEU A 174 1.70 8.63 6.92
CA LEU A 174 3.16 8.79 6.93
C LEU A 174 3.84 7.45 7.28
N LEU A 175 3.44 6.81 8.37
CA LEU A 175 4.07 5.56 8.82
C LEU A 175 3.85 4.43 7.82
N ASN A 176 2.64 4.30 7.27
CA ASN A 176 2.28 3.20 6.38
C ASN A 176 2.83 3.44 4.96
N VAL A 177 2.66 4.63 4.37
CA VAL A 177 3.17 4.95 3.02
C VAL A 177 4.69 4.91 2.98
N VAL A 178 5.39 5.39 4.01
CA VAL A 178 6.86 5.33 4.05
C VAL A 178 7.35 3.88 4.22
N ALA A 179 6.79 3.15 5.20
CA ALA A 179 7.16 1.76 5.44
C ALA A 179 6.83 0.85 4.26
N HIS A 180 5.83 1.23 3.47
CA HIS A 180 5.39 0.49 2.30
C HIS A 180 6.17 0.90 1.02
N GLY A 181 6.25 2.20 0.75
CA GLY A 181 6.76 2.77 -0.49
C GLY A 181 8.28 2.70 -0.62
N ILE A 182 9.04 2.86 0.48
CA ILE A 182 10.51 2.77 0.43
C ILE A 182 11.00 1.41 -0.06
N PRO A 183 10.53 0.27 0.51
CA PRO A 183 10.90 -1.05 -0.01
C PRO A 183 10.60 -1.20 -1.51
N TYR A 184 9.44 -0.74 -1.96
CA TYR A 184 9.05 -0.82 -3.37
C TYR A 184 9.94 0.02 -4.29
N MET A 185 10.25 1.27 -3.89
CA MET A 185 11.16 2.16 -4.61
C MET A 185 12.56 1.54 -4.74
N GLY A 186 13.09 0.97 -3.64
CA GLY A 186 14.38 0.29 -3.65
C GLY A 186 14.42 -0.89 -4.63
N LEU A 187 13.33 -1.67 -4.71
CA LEU A 187 13.21 -2.78 -5.64
C LEU A 187 13.15 -2.33 -7.12
N ILE A 188 12.40 -1.27 -7.43
CA ILE A 188 12.38 -0.69 -8.78
C ILE A 188 13.78 -0.21 -9.18
N TRP A 189 14.46 0.48 -8.27
CA TRP A 189 15.80 1.01 -8.52
C TRP A 189 16.80 -0.10 -8.83
N ILE A 190 16.92 -1.11 -7.97
CA ILE A 190 17.85 -2.24 -8.12
C ILE A 190 17.60 -2.97 -9.46
N HIS A 191 16.34 -3.09 -9.85
CA HIS A 191 15.97 -3.68 -11.14
C HIS A 191 16.40 -2.80 -12.32
N GLY A 192 16.19 -1.48 -12.22
CA GLY A 192 16.62 -0.50 -13.22
C GLY A 192 18.12 -0.51 -13.43
N GLU A 193 18.90 -0.50 -12.35
CA GLU A 193 20.37 -0.53 -12.37
C GLU A 193 20.91 -1.78 -13.08
N LYS A 194 20.38 -2.97 -12.75
CA LYS A 194 20.77 -4.24 -13.41
C LYS A 194 20.54 -4.22 -14.92
N LYS A 195 19.50 -3.53 -15.38
CA LYS A 195 19.13 -3.43 -16.79
C LYS A 195 19.92 -2.35 -17.53
N ALA A 196 20.28 -1.28 -16.82
CA ALA A 196 21.03 -0.14 -17.34
C ALA A 196 22.53 -0.43 -17.53
N ALA A 197 22.99 -1.66 -17.26
CA ALA A 197 24.38 -2.12 -17.42
C ALA A 197 25.45 -1.15 -16.86
N GLY A 198 25.13 -0.44 -15.76
CA GLY A 198 26.04 0.50 -15.09
C GLY A 198 25.90 1.98 -15.48
N SER A 199 24.98 2.35 -16.38
CA SER A 199 24.69 3.78 -16.68
C SER A 199 23.85 4.49 -15.61
N PHE A 200 23.18 3.72 -14.75
CA PHE A 200 22.49 4.21 -13.57
C PHE A 200 23.27 3.72 -12.35
N SER A 201 23.82 4.63 -11.55
CA SER A 201 24.58 4.28 -10.34
C SER A 201 23.84 4.77 -9.09
N PHE A 202 24.04 4.07 -7.98
CA PHE A 202 23.59 4.48 -6.64
C PHE A 202 24.34 5.73 -6.12
N SER A 203 24.63 6.69 -7.00
CA SER A 203 25.17 8.00 -6.64
C SER A 203 24.06 8.85 -6.02
N TRP A 204 24.45 9.75 -5.12
CA TRP A 204 23.53 10.71 -4.51
C TRP A 204 22.76 11.53 -5.57
N LYS A 205 23.39 11.80 -6.72
CA LYS A 205 22.76 12.49 -7.86
C LYS A 205 21.60 11.68 -8.45
N GLY A 206 21.79 10.38 -8.62
CA GLY A 206 20.74 9.50 -9.11
C GLY A 206 19.54 9.45 -8.15
N VAL A 207 19.81 9.30 -6.85
CA VAL A 207 18.76 9.29 -5.82
C VAL A 207 18.01 10.63 -5.81
N ALA A 208 18.72 11.76 -5.89
CA ALA A 208 18.13 13.09 -5.94
C ALA A 208 17.25 13.29 -7.18
N ILE A 209 17.68 12.84 -8.37
CA ILE A 209 16.88 12.91 -9.60
C ILE A 209 15.60 12.07 -9.45
N PHE A 210 15.71 10.83 -8.97
CA PHE A 210 14.56 9.95 -8.82
C PHE A 210 13.56 10.47 -7.79
N ALA A 211 14.03 10.92 -6.63
CA ALA A 211 13.19 11.57 -5.63
C ALA A 211 12.54 12.85 -6.21
N GLY A 212 13.30 13.68 -6.93
CA GLY A 212 12.78 14.89 -7.57
C GLY A 212 11.68 14.60 -8.60
N VAL A 213 11.83 13.56 -9.42
CA VAL A 213 10.78 13.14 -10.37
C VAL A 213 9.53 12.66 -9.63
N LEU A 214 9.67 11.87 -8.57
CA LEU A 214 8.52 11.42 -7.77
C LEU A 214 7.80 12.58 -7.09
N LEU A 215 8.55 13.53 -6.51
CA LEU A 215 7.99 14.73 -5.89
C LEU A 215 7.27 15.60 -6.92
N LEU A 216 7.84 15.77 -8.11
CA LEU A 216 7.19 16.51 -9.19
C LEU A 216 5.88 15.84 -9.62
N LEU A 217 5.87 14.52 -9.81
CA LEU A 217 4.66 13.80 -10.17
C LEU A 217 3.59 13.87 -9.07
N ALA A 218 3.99 13.69 -7.81
CA ALA A 218 3.09 13.82 -6.67
C ALA A 218 2.51 15.24 -6.54
N TYR A 219 3.35 16.27 -6.74
CA TYR A 219 2.90 17.67 -6.72
C TYR A 219 1.89 17.95 -7.84
N LEU A 220 2.15 17.47 -9.05
CA LEU A 220 1.23 17.63 -10.19
C LEU A 220 -0.08 16.87 -9.97
N GLU A 221 -0.03 15.64 -9.47
CA GLU A 221 -1.22 14.85 -9.15
C GLU A 221 -2.07 15.53 -8.07
N GLU A 222 -1.44 15.97 -6.98
CA GLU A 222 -2.13 16.69 -5.90
C GLU A 222 -2.71 18.02 -6.37
N THR A 223 -2.03 18.73 -7.27
CA THR A 223 -2.57 19.96 -7.88
C THR A 223 -3.90 19.68 -8.60
N VAL A 224 -3.99 18.57 -9.33
CA VAL A 224 -5.21 18.20 -10.07
C VAL A 224 -6.33 17.79 -9.11
N TRP A 225 -6.01 17.08 -8.03
CA TRP A 225 -6.96 16.77 -6.95
C TRP A 225 -7.51 18.03 -6.29
N ASP A 226 -6.62 18.95 -5.90
CA ASP A 226 -6.99 20.17 -5.18
C ASP A 226 -7.86 21.09 -6.05
N VAL A 227 -7.50 21.29 -7.33
CA VAL A 227 -8.25 22.17 -8.24
C VAL A 227 -9.65 21.64 -8.55
N PHE A 228 -9.79 20.34 -8.78
CA PHE A 228 -11.04 19.79 -9.31
C PHE A 228 -11.95 19.18 -8.25
N VAL A 229 -11.42 18.77 -7.08
CA VAL A 229 -12.16 17.96 -6.11
C VAL A 229 -12.17 18.57 -4.70
N TRP A 230 -11.00 18.79 -4.08
CA TRP A 230 -10.92 19.05 -2.62
C TRP A 230 -10.80 20.52 -2.24
N LYS A 231 -9.84 21.24 -2.84
CA LYS A 231 -9.54 22.66 -2.55
C LYS A 231 -9.20 22.91 -1.08
N ASP A 232 -8.42 22.01 -0.50
CA ASP A 232 -8.03 22.01 0.91
C ASP A 232 -6.60 22.54 1.14
N HIS A 233 -5.81 22.75 0.07
CA HIS A 233 -4.39 23.05 0.15
C HIS A 233 -3.99 24.46 -0.31
N ALA A 234 -4.73 25.49 0.12
CA ALA A 234 -4.48 26.88 -0.28
C ALA A 234 -3.05 27.39 0.01
N VAL A 235 -2.36 26.84 1.02
CA VAL A 235 -0.96 27.18 1.35
C VAL A 235 0.03 26.58 0.35
N VAL A 236 -0.27 25.39 -0.19
CA VAL A 236 0.59 24.66 -1.12
C VAL A 236 0.39 25.13 -2.56
N PHE A 237 -0.85 25.51 -2.91
CA PHE A 237 -1.24 26.00 -4.24
C PHE A 237 -1.83 27.42 -4.19
N PRO A 238 -1.07 28.44 -3.75
CA PRO A 238 -1.58 29.80 -3.58
C PRO A 238 -2.00 30.47 -4.90
N PHE A 239 -1.50 29.97 -6.04
CA PHE A 239 -1.84 30.47 -7.37
C PHE A 239 -3.19 29.92 -7.90
N LEU A 240 -3.84 29.01 -7.16
CA LEU A 240 -5.11 28.38 -7.53
C LEU A 240 -6.27 28.77 -6.60
N ILE A 241 -6.08 29.80 -5.76
CA ILE A 241 -7.08 30.22 -4.77
C ILE A 241 -8.42 30.58 -5.42
N GLU A 242 -8.39 31.14 -6.63
CA GLU A 242 -9.56 31.55 -7.42
C GLU A 242 -10.20 30.41 -8.24
N ALA A 243 -9.56 29.23 -8.31
CA ALA A 243 -10.16 28.08 -8.95
C ALA A 243 -11.32 27.55 -8.09
N ALA A 244 -12.47 27.32 -8.72
CA ALA A 244 -13.61 26.67 -8.10
C ALA A 244 -13.58 25.17 -8.41
N PRO A 245 -13.80 24.31 -7.40
CA PRO A 245 -13.95 22.86 -7.61
C PRO A 245 -15.07 22.55 -8.59
N LEU A 246 -15.03 21.37 -9.19
CA LEU A 246 -16.11 20.92 -10.05
C LEU A 246 -17.31 20.54 -9.18
N GLU A 247 -18.46 21.14 -9.44
CA GLU A 247 -19.70 20.86 -8.70
C GLU A 247 -20.61 19.86 -9.44
N ASP A 248 -20.46 19.72 -10.76
CA ASP A 248 -21.30 18.84 -11.57
C ASP A 248 -21.05 17.36 -11.20
N PRO A 249 -22.05 16.64 -10.65
CA PRO A 249 -21.89 15.25 -10.21
C PRO A 249 -21.49 14.28 -11.34
N LEU A 250 -21.92 14.54 -12.58
CA LEU A 250 -21.56 13.71 -13.73
C LEU A 250 -20.08 13.91 -14.08
N VAL A 251 -19.61 15.16 -14.07
CA VAL A 251 -18.20 15.48 -14.34
C VAL A 251 -17.32 14.92 -13.22
N LEU A 252 -17.70 15.07 -11.96
CA LEU A 252 -16.99 14.44 -10.83
C LEU A 252 -16.91 12.92 -10.98
N SER A 253 -17.99 12.28 -11.46
CA SER A 253 -18.00 10.84 -11.71
C SER A 253 -17.07 10.39 -12.83
N LEU A 254 -16.66 11.29 -13.73
CA LEU A 254 -15.60 11.03 -14.71
C LEU A 254 -14.21 11.32 -14.14
N ILE A 255 -14.06 12.45 -13.46
CA ILE A 255 -12.75 12.94 -12.99
C ILE A 255 -12.23 12.09 -11.83
N VAL A 256 -13.03 11.84 -10.80
CA VAL A 256 -12.58 11.13 -9.59
C VAL A 256 -12.04 9.73 -9.92
N PRO A 257 -12.75 8.87 -10.67
CA PRO A 257 -12.22 7.57 -11.07
C PRO A 257 -11.01 7.65 -12.00
N LEU A 258 -10.88 8.71 -12.80
CA LEU A 258 -9.71 8.94 -13.65
C LEU A 258 -8.47 9.26 -12.82
N LEU A 259 -8.61 10.10 -11.79
CA LEU A 259 -7.51 10.45 -10.88
C LEU A 259 -7.09 9.27 -10.01
N VAL A 260 -8.03 8.44 -9.58
CA VAL A 260 -7.76 7.20 -8.84
C VAL A 260 -7.17 6.10 -9.73
N LEU A 261 -7.28 6.22 -11.06
CA LEU A 261 -6.97 5.14 -11.99
C LEU A 261 -5.54 4.58 -11.88
N PRO A 262 -4.47 5.40 -11.74
CA PRO A 262 -3.12 4.88 -11.54
C PRO A 262 -3.03 4.02 -10.28
N GLN A 263 -3.68 4.44 -9.21
CA GLN A 263 -3.70 3.77 -7.92
C GLN A 263 -4.47 2.44 -7.96
N VAL A 264 -5.71 2.42 -8.48
CA VAL A 264 -6.49 1.16 -8.59
C VAL A 264 -5.83 0.19 -9.55
N THR A 265 -5.33 0.69 -10.68
CA THR A 265 -4.59 -0.13 -11.64
C THR A 265 -3.40 -0.80 -10.98
N HIS A 266 -2.64 -0.08 -10.15
CA HIS A 266 -1.57 -0.66 -9.36
C HIS A 266 -2.06 -1.78 -8.45
N TYR A 267 -3.08 -1.51 -7.65
CA TYR A 267 -3.58 -2.45 -6.66
C TYR A 267 -4.00 -3.78 -7.30
N VAL A 268 -4.72 -3.69 -8.41
CA VAL A 268 -5.19 -4.84 -9.17
C VAL A 268 -4.04 -5.56 -9.85
N LEU A 269 -3.15 -4.84 -10.56
CA LEU A 269 -2.01 -5.44 -11.26
C LEU A 269 -1.07 -6.16 -10.31
N ASP A 270 -0.79 -5.62 -9.14
CA ASP A 270 0.06 -6.27 -8.14
C ASP A 270 -0.49 -7.64 -7.74
N GLY A 271 -1.82 -7.77 -7.60
CA GLY A 271 -2.47 -9.06 -7.36
C GLY A 271 -2.14 -10.14 -8.41
N PHE A 272 -1.88 -9.73 -9.65
CA PHE A 272 -1.42 -10.62 -10.73
C PHE A 272 0.11 -10.77 -10.74
N ILE A 273 0.86 -9.67 -10.54
CA ILE A 273 2.34 -9.66 -10.58
C ILE A 273 2.94 -10.56 -9.51
N TRP A 274 2.43 -10.53 -8.28
CA TRP A 274 2.93 -11.40 -7.21
C TRP A 274 2.68 -12.89 -7.51
N ARG A 275 1.71 -13.24 -8.37
CA ARG A 275 1.50 -14.61 -8.87
C ARG A 275 2.46 -14.99 -10.00
N PHE A 276 2.99 -14.03 -10.76
CA PHE A 276 3.96 -14.26 -11.85
C PHE A 276 5.40 -14.53 -11.36
N SER A 277 5.63 -14.72 -10.06
CA SER A 277 6.92 -15.07 -9.44
C SER A 277 7.68 -16.25 -10.11
N LYS A 278 7.01 -17.09 -10.90
CA LYS A 278 7.65 -18.16 -11.70
C LYS A 278 8.34 -17.67 -12.97
N ASP A 279 7.97 -16.51 -13.50
CA ASP A 279 8.54 -15.94 -14.72
C ASP A 279 9.80 -15.12 -14.40
N ARG A 280 10.92 -15.49 -15.02
CA ARG A 280 12.23 -14.88 -14.82
C ARG A 280 12.25 -13.39 -15.22
N HIS A 281 11.39 -12.98 -16.15
CA HIS A 281 11.28 -11.59 -16.64
C HIS A 281 10.34 -10.72 -15.81
N ALA A 282 9.38 -11.31 -15.09
CA ALA A 282 8.46 -10.59 -14.21
C ALA A 282 8.96 -10.48 -12.76
N ARG A 283 10.04 -11.19 -12.41
CA ARG A 283 10.65 -11.12 -11.08
C ARG A 283 11.14 -9.71 -10.78
N VAL A 284 10.94 -9.34 -9.52
CA VAL A 284 11.55 -8.15 -8.90
C VAL A 284 12.96 -8.52 -8.46
#